data_AF-A0A9Y2MRH3-F1
#
_entry.id   AF-A0A9Y2MRH3-F1
#
_cell.length_a   1.000
_cell.length_b   1.000
_cell.length_c   1.000
_cell.angle_alpha   90.00
_cell.angle_beta   90.00
_cell.angle_gamma   90.00
#
_symmetry.space_group_name_H-M   'P 1'
#
loop_
_entity.id
_entity.type
_entity.pdbx_description
1 polymer ?
#
loop_
_entity_poly.entity_id
_entity_poly.type
_entity_poly.pdbx_seq_one_letter_code
_entity_poly.pdbx_strand_id
1 'polypeptide(L)'
;MLRALSGLTTRGRCLLAAGIAAAVCSLVLNERDLLRVAVFVVALPLLVAAFISATRLRLGATRALRPERVAVGASGEVHLELWRSGRLPGGEVLLEDGVPYALGSKPRFVVERLPHDRRVLLRYPLQPSLRGIQQVGPLRATITDPFGLCEFERELIGHSRLVVVPRVVGLWGLPGGAGVGAGDDGTVRLHAGQGEPDVIVRHYRTGDDMRKVHWRSTARRDEVMVRVEERPWRGGTTVLVDHRSAAHHGTGPAASLEWAVSFAASVALHLRRSGHRVRLVTEHGITLADTPGEGGEGYDNVVLDALAGLQPAHQRDVTLGHDPAEGQELIAVLGTVSAESVHELARYRPRGVRSLAVLLDTPSWAGSGSSGHQAAATKDAAELLRANGWGVVIAGPQTPMPQAWAELCRTGAHRGALIGGAR
;
A
#
# COMPACT_ATOMS: atom_id res chain seq x y z
N MET A 1 -26.51 -27.56 25.84
CA MET A 1 -27.93 -27.32 25.50
C MET A 1 -28.24 -25.85 25.21
N LEU A 2 -27.85 -24.88 26.05
CA LEU A 2 -28.19 -23.45 25.84
C LEU A 2 -27.71 -22.83 24.51
N ARG A 3 -26.51 -23.20 24.00
CA ARG A 3 -26.02 -22.75 22.67
C ARG A 3 -26.76 -23.38 21.47
N ALA A 4 -27.51 -24.46 21.66
CA ALA A 4 -28.29 -25.06 20.58
C ALA A 4 -29.65 -24.34 20.39
N LEU A 5 -30.20 -23.77 21.47
CA LEU A 5 -31.44 -23.00 21.44
C LEU A 5 -31.25 -21.60 20.84
N SER A 6 -30.04 -21.04 20.85
CA SER A 6 -29.77 -19.77 20.16
C SER A 6 -29.88 -19.88 18.63
N GLY A 7 -29.74 -21.09 18.09
CA GLY A 7 -29.90 -21.36 16.66
C GLY A 7 -31.35 -21.51 16.19
N LEU A 8 -32.35 -21.47 17.07
CA LEU A 8 -33.75 -21.54 16.64
C LEU A 8 -34.11 -20.29 15.81
N THR A 9 -34.59 -20.53 14.59
CA THR A 9 -35.11 -19.49 13.69
C THR A 9 -36.42 -18.92 14.24
N THR A 10 -36.91 -17.82 13.64
CA THR A 10 -38.24 -17.28 13.99
C THR A 10 -39.34 -18.34 13.86
N ARG A 11 -39.27 -19.20 12.83
CA ARG A 11 -40.22 -20.30 12.63
C ARG A 11 -40.10 -21.35 13.75
N GLY A 12 -38.88 -21.74 14.10
CA GLY A 12 -38.63 -22.68 15.20
C GLY A 12 -39.15 -22.16 16.54
N ARG A 13 -38.95 -20.87 16.83
CA ARG A 13 -39.46 -20.22 18.05
C ARG A 13 -40.99 -20.16 18.08
N CYS A 14 -41.62 -19.78 16.98
CA CYS A 14 -43.09 -19.76 16.88
C CYS A 14 -43.69 -21.16 17.03
N LEU A 15 -43.08 -22.18 16.41
CA LEU A 15 -43.53 -23.56 16.52
C LEU A 15 -43.41 -24.07 17.97
N LEU A 16 -42.28 -23.78 18.62
CA LEU A 16 -42.07 -24.15 20.02
C LEU A 16 -43.08 -23.43 20.94
N ALA A 17 -43.32 -22.14 20.74
CA ALA A 17 -44.29 -21.37 21.51
C ALA A 17 -45.73 -21.89 21.31
N ALA A 18 -46.13 -22.18 20.07
CA ALA A 18 -47.43 -22.75 19.76
C ALA A 18 -47.61 -24.14 20.38
N GLY A 19 -46.57 -24.99 20.35
CA GLY A 19 -46.58 -26.30 20.99
C GLY A 19 -46.74 -26.21 22.51
N ILE A 20 -46.04 -25.26 23.16
CA ILE A 20 -46.18 -25.03 24.61
C ILE A 20 -47.58 -24.52 24.95
N ALA A 21 -48.11 -23.56 24.18
CA ALA A 21 -49.48 -23.06 24.37
C ALA A 21 -50.52 -24.18 24.21
N ALA A 22 -50.37 -25.04 23.20
CA ALA A 22 -51.24 -26.20 23.00
C ALA A 22 -51.14 -27.21 24.16
N ALA A 23 -49.94 -27.42 24.73
CA ALA A 23 -49.74 -28.28 25.89
C ALA A 23 -50.47 -27.73 27.13
N VAL A 24 -50.39 -26.42 27.37
CA VAL A 24 -51.12 -25.76 28.47
C VAL A 24 -52.63 -25.88 28.27
N CYS A 25 -53.15 -25.60 27.07
CA CYS A 25 -54.57 -25.76 26.77
C CYS A 25 -55.05 -27.20 26.95
N SER A 26 -54.24 -28.19 26.54
CA SER A 26 -54.56 -29.61 26.74
C SER A 26 -54.68 -29.99 28.21
N LEU A 27 -53.80 -29.47 29.07
CA LEU A 27 -53.87 -29.72 30.51
C LEU A 27 -55.12 -29.10 31.14
N VAL A 28 -55.54 -27.91 30.69
CA VAL A 28 -56.77 -27.24 31.16
C VAL A 28 -58.03 -27.95 30.68
N LEU A 29 -58.05 -28.40 29.43
CA LEU A 29 -59.20 -29.08 28.81
C LEU A 29 -59.25 -30.59 29.12
N ASN A 30 -58.19 -31.15 29.72
CA ASN A 30 -58.00 -32.58 29.98
C ASN A 30 -58.10 -33.47 28.71
N GLU A 31 -57.75 -32.90 27.56
CA GLU A 31 -57.82 -33.56 26.25
C GLU A 31 -56.50 -34.25 25.93
N ARG A 32 -56.48 -35.59 25.95
CA ARG A 32 -55.26 -36.40 25.76
C ARG A 32 -54.72 -36.34 24.34
N ASP A 33 -55.58 -36.19 23.35
CA ASP A 33 -55.15 -36.14 21.95
C ASP A 33 -54.46 -34.80 21.64
N LEU A 34 -54.93 -33.70 22.25
CA LEU A 34 -54.27 -32.41 22.15
C LEU A 34 -52.88 -32.43 22.82
N LEU A 35 -52.71 -33.18 23.92
CA LEU A 35 -51.42 -33.36 24.59
C LEU A 35 -50.41 -34.04 23.64
N ARG A 36 -50.84 -35.10 22.94
CA ARG A 36 -49.98 -35.85 22.01
C ARG A 36 -49.48 -34.97 20.87
N VAL A 37 -50.36 -34.16 20.30
CA VAL A 37 -49.99 -33.19 19.24
C VAL A 37 -49.03 -32.15 19.79
N ALA A 38 -49.30 -31.59 20.97
CA ALA A 38 -48.44 -30.59 21.59
C ALA A 38 -47.02 -31.14 21.87
N VAL A 39 -46.93 -32.36 22.42
CA VAL A 39 -45.65 -33.04 22.65
C VAL A 39 -44.89 -33.24 21.35
N PHE A 40 -45.56 -33.66 20.28
CA PHE A 40 -44.92 -33.83 18.97
C PHE A 40 -44.38 -32.50 18.41
N VAL A 41 -45.19 -31.44 18.47
CA VAL A 41 -44.84 -30.09 17.99
C VAL A 41 -43.66 -29.50 18.76
N VAL A 42 -43.56 -29.73 20.07
CA VAL A 42 -42.42 -29.29 20.89
C VAL A 42 -41.19 -30.19 20.68
N ALA A 43 -41.38 -31.51 20.56
CA ALA A 43 -40.28 -32.46 20.39
C ALA A 43 -39.57 -32.27 19.06
N LEU A 44 -40.29 -31.96 17.97
CA LEU A 44 -39.73 -31.80 16.64
C LEU A 44 -38.55 -30.80 16.57
N PRO A 45 -38.69 -29.51 16.95
CA PRO A 45 -37.58 -28.55 16.90
C PRO A 45 -36.44 -28.92 17.85
N LEU A 46 -36.74 -29.53 19.01
CA LEU A 46 -35.71 -29.98 19.96
C LEU A 46 -34.90 -31.17 19.39
N LEU A 47 -35.55 -32.13 18.75
CA LEU A 47 -34.90 -33.26 18.09
C LEU A 47 -34.07 -32.80 16.90
N VAL A 48 -34.57 -31.86 16.09
CA VAL A 48 -33.82 -31.26 14.98
C VAL A 48 -32.59 -30.51 15.49
N ALA A 49 -32.74 -29.67 16.51
CA ALA A 49 -31.61 -28.95 17.12
C ALA A 49 -30.57 -29.91 17.72
N ALA A 50 -31.02 -30.97 18.41
CA ALA A 50 -30.15 -32.00 18.98
C ALA A 50 -29.42 -32.80 17.89
N PHE A 51 -30.13 -33.20 16.83
CA PHE A 51 -29.56 -33.91 15.69
C PHE A 51 -28.50 -33.06 15.00
N ILE A 52 -28.78 -31.79 14.70
CA ILE A 52 -27.81 -30.90 14.02
C ILE A 52 -26.63 -30.58 14.94
N SER A 53 -26.86 -30.33 16.23
CA SER A 53 -25.77 -30.08 17.18
C SER A 53 -24.89 -31.32 17.40
N ALA A 54 -25.46 -32.52 17.39
CA ALA A 54 -24.71 -33.78 17.53
C ALA A 54 -23.96 -34.13 16.24
N THR A 55 -24.56 -33.82 15.09
CA THR A 55 -23.94 -33.97 13.79
C THR A 55 -22.98 -32.80 13.57
N ARG A 56 -21.81 -32.92 14.21
CA ARG A 56 -20.67 -32.02 14.00
C ARG A 56 -20.25 -32.09 12.53
N LEU A 57 -20.95 -31.37 11.65
CA LEU A 57 -20.60 -31.22 10.25
C LEU A 57 -19.20 -30.61 10.21
N ARG A 58 -18.21 -31.47 9.96
CA ARG A 58 -16.82 -31.07 9.83
C ARG A 58 -16.63 -30.54 8.41
N LEU A 59 -17.05 -29.31 8.21
CA LEU A 59 -16.73 -28.53 7.03
C LEU A 59 -15.33 -27.97 7.20
N GLY A 60 -14.50 -28.15 6.19
CA GLY A 60 -13.19 -27.52 6.06
C GLY A 60 -13.21 -26.63 4.82
N ALA A 61 -12.46 -25.54 4.89
CA ALA A 61 -12.31 -24.62 3.78
C ALA A 61 -10.90 -24.04 3.75
N THR A 62 -10.37 -23.80 2.56
CA THR A 62 -9.14 -23.02 2.35
C THR A 62 -9.43 -21.87 1.40
N ARG A 63 -8.71 -20.76 1.62
CA ARG A 63 -8.80 -19.57 0.78
C ARG A 63 -7.42 -19.31 0.17
N ALA A 64 -7.40 -19.09 -1.14
CA ALA A 64 -6.23 -18.61 -1.86
C ALA A 64 -6.58 -17.31 -2.59
N LEU A 65 -5.76 -16.29 -2.38
CA LEU A 65 -5.86 -14.99 -3.07
C LEU A 65 -4.92 -15.04 -4.28
N ARG A 66 -5.45 -14.81 -5.48
CA ARG A 66 -4.68 -14.89 -6.73
C ARG A 66 -4.85 -13.58 -7.52
N PRO A 67 -3.80 -12.76 -7.66
CA PRO A 67 -2.55 -12.74 -6.87
C PRO A 67 -2.76 -12.24 -5.42
N GLU A 68 -1.78 -12.46 -4.54
CA GLU A 68 -1.77 -11.91 -3.16
C GLU A 68 -1.53 -10.38 -3.13
N ARG A 69 -1.05 -9.82 -4.23
CA ARG A 69 -0.87 -8.39 -4.46
C ARG A 69 -1.62 -7.96 -5.71
N VAL A 70 -2.55 -7.04 -5.57
CA VAL A 70 -3.36 -6.54 -6.69
C VAL A 70 -3.21 -5.03 -6.77
N ALA A 71 -2.93 -4.50 -7.96
CA ALA A 71 -2.90 -3.05 -8.15
C ALA A 71 -4.31 -2.46 -8.13
N VAL A 72 -4.47 -1.22 -7.66
CA VAL A 72 -5.73 -0.49 -7.78
C VAL A 72 -6.20 -0.46 -9.24
N GLY A 73 -7.48 -0.80 -9.46
CA GLY A 73 -8.08 -0.89 -10.80
C GLY A 73 -7.75 -2.15 -11.58
N ALA A 74 -6.89 -3.04 -11.06
CA ALA A 74 -6.72 -4.39 -11.58
C ALA A 74 -7.74 -5.35 -10.93
N SER A 75 -7.94 -6.51 -11.53
CA SER A 75 -8.79 -7.57 -10.98
C SER A 75 -7.94 -8.66 -10.33
N GLY A 76 -8.35 -9.12 -9.14
CA GLY A 76 -7.87 -10.34 -8.52
C GLY A 76 -9.01 -11.36 -8.40
N GLU A 77 -8.69 -12.59 -8.00
CA GLU A 77 -9.68 -13.62 -7.72
C GLU A 77 -9.42 -14.27 -6.37
N VAL A 78 -10.50 -14.57 -5.66
CA VAL A 78 -10.47 -15.43 -4.47
C VAL A 78 -10.92 -16.83 -4.86
N HIS A 79 -10.12 -17.81 -4.51
CA HIS A 79 -10.43 -19.22 -4.69
C HIS A 79 -10.74 -19.81 -3.32
N LEU A 80 -11.96 -20.31 -3.15
CA LEU A 80 -12.41 -21.03 -1.97
C LEU A 80 -12.51 -22.51 -2.31
N GLU A 81 -11.68 -23.34 -1.69
CA GLU A 81 -11.84 -24.79 -1.75
C GLU A 81 -12.56 -25.27 -0.50
N LEU A 82 -13.67 -25.97 -0.70
CA LEU A 82 -14.52 -26.47 0.37
C LEU A 82 -14.52 -28.00 0.36
N TRP A 83 -14.43 -28.62 1.52
CA TRP A 83 -14.56 -30.06 1.67
C TRP A 83 -15.31 -30.45 2.93
N ARG A 84 -15.87 -31.65 2.92
CA ARG A 84 -16.55 -32.26 4.06
C ARG A 84 -15.72 -33.42 4.59
N SER A 85 -15.60 -33.54 5.91
CA SER A 85 -14.89 -34.65 6.58
C SER A 85 -15.78 -35.46 7.54
N GLY A 86 -17.11 -35.43 7.35
CA GLY A 86 -18.10 -36.17 8.15
C GLY A 86 -19.06 -37.00 7.29
N ARG A 87 -19.54 -38.12 7.83
CA ARG A 87 -20.27 -39.19 7.11
C ARG A 87 -21.72 -38.87 6.71
N LEU A 88 -22.28 -37.79 7.22
CA LEU A 88 -23.69 -37.46 6.99
C LEU A 88 -23.87 -36.57 5.76
N PRO A 89 -25.00 -36.71 5.04
CA PRO A 89 -25.39 -35.75 4.03
C PRO A 89 -25.63 -34.42 4.75
N GLY A 90 -24.73 -33.47 4.55
CA GLY A 90 -24.97 -32.09 4.94
C GLY A 90 -25.96 -31.49 3.94
N GLY A 91 -26.93 -30.78 4.50
CA GLY A 91 -27.93 -30.03 3.75
C GLY A 91 -27.34 -28.79 3.10
N GLU A 92 -28.24 -27.86 2.80
CA GLU A 92 -27.90 -26.57 2.23
C GLU A 92 -26.94 -25.80 3.14
N VAL A 93 -25.86 -25.30 2.54
CA VAL A 93 -24.87 -24.46 3.22
C VAL A 93 -24.84 -23.12 2.52
N LEU A 94 -25.24 -22.07 3.23
CA LEU A 94 -25.02 -20.70 2.83
C LEU A 94 -23.63 -20.27 3.29
N LEU A 95 -22.81 -19.80 2.36
CA LEU A 95 -21.47 -19.29 2.60
C LEU A 95 -21.47 -17.78 2.39
N GLU A 96 -20.97 -17.06 3.38
CA GLU A 96 -20.74 -15.62 3.29
C GLU A 96 -19.26 -15.34 3.58
N ASP A 97 -18.57 -14.67 2.66
CA ASP A 97 -17.19 -14.22 2.89
C ASP A 97 -17.18 -12.72 3.18
N GLY A 98 -16.44 -12.31 4.22
CA GLY A 98 -16.28 -10.91 4.56
C GLY A 98 -15.39 -10.20 3.54
N VAL A 99 -15.94 -9.30 2.73
CA VAL A 99 -15.12 -8.50 1.80
C VAL A 99 -15.31 -7.01 2.13
N PRO A 100 -14.23 -6.25 2.41
CA PRO A 100 -14.30 -4.80 2.54
C PRO A 100 -14.89 -4.17 1.29
N TYR A 101 -15.73 -3.14 1.46
CA TYR A 101 -16.39 -2.46 0.34
C TYR A 101 -15.40 -1.94 -0.72
N ALA A 102 -14.19 -1.57 -0.29
CA ALA A 102 -13.12 -1.13 -1.19
C ALA A 102 -12.70 -2.20 -2.22
N LEU A 103 -12.96 -3.49 -1.97
CA LEU A 103 -12.63 -4.61 -2.86
C LEU A 103 -13.82 -5.13 -3.68
N GLY A 104 -15.04 -4.71 -3.36
CA GLY A 104 -16.27 -5.15 -4.02
C GLY A 104 -17.41 -5.48 -3.06
N SER A 105 -18.41 -6.19 -3.58
CA SER A 105 -19.58 -6.65 -2.81
C SER A 105 -19.26 -7.90 -1.98
N LYS A 106 -19.94 -8.06 -0.84
CA LYS A 106 -19.88 -9.29 -0.03
C LYS A 106 -20.44 -10.49 -0.82
N PRO A 107 -19.62 -11.48 -1.18
CA PRO A 107 -20.08 -12.63 -1.94
C PRO A 107 -20.89 -13.58 -1.05
N ARG A 108 -21.97 -14.11 -1.62
CA ARG A 108 -22.85 -15.10 -1.00
C ARG A 108 -22.99 -16.28 -1.93
N PHE A 109 -22.78 -17.49 -1.41
CA PHE A 109 -22.93 -18.71 -2.18
C PHE A 109 -23.86 -19.66 -1.46
N VAL A 110 -24.80 -20.25 -2.19
CA VAL A 110 -25.63 -21.33 -1.68
C VAL A 110 -25.10 -22.62 -2.29
N VAL A 111 -24.67 -23.56 -1.45
CA VAL A 111 -24.25 -24.89 -1.88
C VAL A 111 -25.26 -25.90 -1.35
N GLU A 112 -26.15 -26.36 -2.23
CA GLU A 112 -27.26 -27.27 -1.88
C GLU A 112 -26.76 -28.58 -1.26
N ARG A 113 -25.65 -29.12 -1.78
CA ARG A 113 -25.07 -30.35 -1.26
C ARG A 113 -23.56 -30.38 -1.52
N LEU A 114 -22.76 -30.30 -0.45
CA LEU A 114 -21.34 -30.60 -0.57
C LEU A 114 -21.14 -32.11 -0.75
N PRO A 115 -20.44 -32.56 -1.82
CA PRO A 115 -20.04 -33.94 -1.98
C PRO A 115 -19.09 -34.38 -0.86
N HIS A 116 -19.09 -35.68 -0.55
CA HIS A 116 -18.27 -36.24 0.54
C HIS A 116 -16.83 -36.52 0.09
N ASP A 117 -16.63 -36.79 -1.19
CA ASP A 117 -15.38 -37.29 -1.80
C ASP A 117 -14.69 -36.27 -2.71
N ARG A 118 -15.29 -35.09 -2.91
CA ARG A 118 -14.77 -34.05 -3.80
C ARG A 118 -14.69 -32.71 -3.11
N ARG A 119 -13.68 -31.93 -3.51
CA ARG A 119 -13.58 -30.52 -3.15
C ARG A 119 -14.42 -29.70 -4.10
N VAL A 120 -15.16 -28.74 -3.56
CA VAL A 120 -15.90 -27.76 -4.35
C VAL A 120 -15.05 -26.50 -4.42
N LEU A 121 -14.75 -26.04 -5.63
CA LEU A 121 -14.04 -24.80 -5.87
C LEU A 121 -15.05 -23.70 -6.19
N LEU A 122 -15.13 -22.69 -5.35
CA LEU A 122 -15.87 -21.45 -5.60
C LEU A 122 -14.88 -20.32 -5.89
N ARG A 123 -15.23 -19.45 -6.84
CA ARG A 123 -14.38 -18.34 -7.25
C ARG A 123 -15.21 -17.07 -7.29
N TYR A 124 -14.62 -15.96 -6.84
CA TYR A 124 -15.21 -14.65 -7.03
C TYR A 124 -14.13 -13.58 -7.31
N PRO A 125 -14.46 -12.57 -8.13
CA PRO A 125 -13.52 -11.51 -8.45
C PRO A 125 -13.42 -10.50 -7.30
N LEU A 126 -12.25 -9.88 -7.19
CA LEU A 126 -11.95 -8.71 -6.37
C LEU A 126 -11.56 -7.56 -7.29
N GLN A 127 -12.14 -6.39 -7.06
CA GLN A 127 -11.85 -5.17 -7.82
C GLN A 127 -11.49 -4.05 -6.83
N PRO A 128 -10.24 -3.99 -6.37
CA PRO A 128 -9.79 -2.93 -5.48
C PRO A 128 -9.93 -1.54 -6.11
N SER A 129 -10.66 -0.69 -5.41
CA SER A 129 -10.84 0.74 -5.72
C SER A 129 -9.82 1.64 -5.00
N LEU A 130 -9.31 1.21 -3.85
CA LEU A 130 -8.38 1.97 -3.01
C LEU A 130 -7.19 1.13 -2.58
N ARG A 131 -6.00 1.76 -2.55
CA ARG A 131 -4.78 1.13 -2.05
C ARG A 131 -4.90 0.86 -0.54
N GLY A 132 -4.17 -0.13 -0.05
CA GLY A 132 -4.22 -0.48 1.36
C GLY A 132 -3.91 -1.94 1.63
N ILE A 133 -3.58 -2.24 2.88
CA ILE A 133 -3.55 -3.61 3.38
C ILE A 133 -4.97 -3.98 3.77
N GLN A 134 -5.62 -4.79 2.94
CA GLN A 134 -7.01 -5.21 3.11
C GLN A 134 -7.10 -6.59 3.75
N GLN A 135 -8.15 -6.82 4.53
CA GLN A 135 -8.43 -8.12 5.14
C GLN A 135 -9.68 -8.71 4.49
N VAL A 136 -9.52 -9.81 3.77
CA VAL A 136 -10.63 -10.62 3.26
C VAL A 136 -11.00 -11.64 4.36
N GLY A 137 -12.26 -11.99 4.50
CA GLY A 137 -12.79 -12.84 5.56
C GLY A 137 -13.50 -12.07 6.68
N PRO A 138 -14.01 -12.80 7.69
CA PRO A 138 -13.97 -14.26 7.78
C PRO A 138 -14.96 -14.92 6.82
N LEU A 139 -14.69 -16.18 6.44
CA LEU A 139 -15.65 -17.02 5.72
C LEU A 139 -16.54 -17.72 6.74
N ARG A 140 -17.83 -17.44 6.69
CA ARG A 140 -18.84 -18.02 7.56
C ARG A 140 -19.75 -18.95 6.78
N ALA A 141 -20.05 -20.07 7.38
CA ALA A 141 -21.00 -21.05 6.88
C ALA A 141 -22.22 -21.08 7.79
N THR A 142 -23.37 -20.86 7.18
CA THR A 142 -24.67 -20.98 7.79
C THR A 142 -25.31 -22.26 7.28
N ILE A 143 -25.67 -23.15 8.20
CA ILE A 143 -26.33 -24.42 7.90
C ILE A 143 -27.76 -24.32 8.40
N THR A 144 -28.70 -24.49 7.49
CA THR A 144 -30.14 -24.49 7.80
C THR A 144 -30.68 -25.89 7.67
N ASP A 145 -31.54 -26.29 8.60
CA ASP A 145 -32.21 -27.58 8.52
C ASP A 145 -33.28 -27.61 7.41
N PRO A 146 -33.69 -28.80 6.92
CA PRO A 146 -34.69 -28.91 5.86
C PRO A 146 -36.06 -28.31 6.20
N PHE A 147 -36.41 -28.20 7.49
CA PHE A 147 -37.66 -27.60 7.96
C PHE A 147 -37.51 -26.10 8.29
N GLY A 148 -36.30 -25.55 8.23
CA GLY A 148 -36.00 -24.15 8.54
C GLY A 148 -36.34 -23.72 9.97
N LEU A 149 -36.30 -24.66 10.92
CA LEU A 149 -36.55 -24.46 12.35
C LEU A 149 -35.28 -24.03 13.10
N CYS A 150 -34.11 -24.45 12.64
CA CYS A 150 -32.81 -24.23 13.26
C CYS A 150 -31.75 -23.83 12.22
N GLU A 151 -30.94 -22.85 12.58
CA GLU A 151 -29.84 -22.30 11.81
C GLU A 151 -28.58 -22.27 12.68
N PHE A 152 -27.46 -22.73 12.11
CA PHE A 152 -26.18 -22.76 12.80
C PHE A 152 -25.11 -22.06 11.97
N GLU A 153 -24.58 -20.97 12.51
CA GLU A 153 -23.47 -20.23 11.92
C GLU A 153 -22.13 -20.75 12.47
N ARG A 154 -21.15 -20.93 11.59
CA ARG A 154 -19.80 -21.33 11.95
C ARG A 154 -18.77 -20.62 11.08
N GLU A 155 -17.74 -20.07 11.70
CA GLU A 155 -16.57 -19.58 11.00
C GLU A 155 -15.73 -20.76 10.49
N LEU A 156 -15.51 -20.80 9.17
CA LEU A 156 -14.68 -21.83 8.51
C LEU A 156 -13.24 -21.36 8.32
N ILE A 157 -13.06 -20.09 7.98
CA ILE A 157 -11.76 -19.47 7.70
C ILE A 157 -11.75 -18.09 8.33
N GLY A 158 -10.65 -17.74 9.00
CA GLY A 158 -10.40 -16.39 9.49
C GLY A 158 -10.08 -15.39 8.38
N HIS A 159 -9.34 -14.34 8.74
CA HIS A 159 -8.98 -13.28 7.80
C HIS A 159 -7.72 -13.65 6.99
N SER A 160 -7.69 -13.23 5.73
CA SER A 160 -6.54 -13.36 4.83
C SER A 160 -6.13 -11.97 4.37
N ARG A 161 -4.84 -11.68 4.46
CA ARG A 161 -4.26 -10.39 4.08
C ARG A 161 -4.13 -10.30 2.56
N LEU A 162 -4.70 -9.26 1.97
CA LEU A 162 -4.51 -8.86 0.58
C LEU A 162 -3.79 -7.50 0.56
N VAL A 163 -2.68 -7.39 -0.19
CA VAL A 163 -2.02 -6.09 -0.34
C VAL A 163 -2.49 -5.44 -1.63
N VAL A 164 -3.19 -4.32 -1.51
CA VAL A 164 -3.60 -3.51 -2.64
C VAL A 164 -2.57 -2.42 -2.88
N VAL A 165 -1.78 -2.58 -3.94
CA VAL A 165 -0.68 -1.69 -4.28
C VAL A 165 -1.15 -0.52 -5.16
N PRO A 166 -0.49 0.64 -5.14
CA PRO A 166 -0.85 1.72 -6.04
C PRO A 166 -0.70 1.31 -7.50
N ARG A 167 -1.50 1.94 -8.37
CA ARG A 167 -1.39 1.75 -9.82
C ARG A 167 -0.02 2.26 -10.29
N VAL A 168 0.68 1.46 -11.09
CA VAL A 168 1.95 1.83 -11.70
C VAL A 168 1.73 2.09 -13.19
N VAL A 169 2.17 3.24 -13.67
CA VAL A 169 2.10 3.63 -15.07
C VAL A 169 3.50 3.59 -15.67
N GLY A 170 3.63 3.08 -16.90
CA GLY A 170 4.91 3.11 -17.62
C GLY A 170 5.35 4.54 -17.92
N LEU A 171 6.58 4.87 -17.55
CA LEU A 171 7.21 6.16 -17.81
C LEU A 171 8.31 6.01 -18.86
N TRP A 172 8.68 7.12 -19.49
CA TRP A 172 9.70 7.15 -20.56
C TRP A 172 10.67 8.30 -20.35
N GLY A 173 11.94 8.09 -20.73
CA GLY A 173 13.00 9.07 -20.53
C GLY A 173 13.52 9.11 -19.10
N LEU A 174 14.66 9.77 -18.94
CA LEU A 174 15.36 9.98 -17.67
C LEU A 174 15.70 11.46 -17.53
N PRO A 175 15.69 12.04 -16.32
CA PRO A 175 16.03 13.44 -16.13
C PRO A 175 17.52 13.69 -16.40
N GLY A 176 17.87 14.59 -17.34
CA GLY A 176 19.25 15.07 -17.56
C GLY A 176 20.30 13.95 -17.50
N GLY A 177 21.51 14.14 -17.00
CA GLY A 177 22.47 13.05 -16.71
C GLY A 177 22.07 12.06 -15.59
N ALA A 178 20.88 11.45 -15.65
CA ALA A 178 20.51 10.22 -14.93
C ALA A 178 20.83 8.99 -15.81
N GLY A 179 21.94 9.03 -16.54
CA GLY A 179 22.44 7.87 -17.25
C GLY A 179 23.50 7.22 -16.37
N VAL A 180 23.33 5.92 -16.09
CA VAL A 180 24.38 5.05 -15.52
C VAL A 180 25.59 4.91 -16.48
N GLY A 181 25.63 5.67 -17.59
CA GLY A 181 26.72 5.67 -18.57
C GLY A 181 26.92 6.99 -19.33
N ALA A 182 26.48 8.14 -18.81
CA ALA A 182 26.79 9.44 -19.40
C ALA A 182 27.60 10.30 -18.41
N GLY A 183 28.93 10.15 -18.51
CA GLY A 183 29.96 10.84 -17.74
C GLY A 183 30.57 9.92 -16.66
N ASP A 184 31.86 9.62 -16.60
CA ASP A 184 33.06 10.43 -16.88
C ASP A 184 33.00 11.91 -16.47
N ASP A 185 31.88 12.39 -15.93
CA ASP A 185 31.64 13.80 -15.57
C ASP A 185 30.98 13.96 -14.19
N GLY A 186 31.05 12.92 -13.35
CA GLY A 186 30.80 13.01 -11.90
C GLY A 186 32.08 13.00 -11.07
N THR A 187 33.20 12.60 -11.68
CA THR A 187 34.51 12.98 -11.18
C THR A 187 34.64 14.46 -11.45
N VAL A 188 34.80 15.25 -10.39
CA VAL A 188 35.53 16.50 -10.53
C VAL A 188 36.82 16.12 -11.27
N ARG A 189 36.94 16.48 -12.55
CA ARG A 189 38.19 16.42 -13.31
C ARG A 189 39.15 17.42 -12.66
N LEU A 190 39.67 17.08 -11.49
CA LEU A 190 40.94 17.60 -11.02
C LEU A 190 42.00 16.85 -11.83
N HIS A 191 42.33 17.48 -12.96
CA HIS A 191 43.54 17.27 -13.74
C HIS A 191 43.68 15.92 -14.46
N ALA A 192 43.24 15.92 -15.72
CA ALA A 192 43.98 15.23 -16.78
C ALA A 192 45.34 15.93 -16.97
N GLY A 193 46.23 15.74 -16.01
CA GLY A 193 47.67 15.97 -16.11
C GLY A 193 48.34 14.67 -15.72
N GLN A 194 49.38 14.27 -16.44
CA GLN A 194 50.15 13.07 -16.14
C GLN A 194 50.67 13.13 -14.68
N GLY A 195 49.96 12.48 -13.77
CA GLY A 195 50.21 12.52 -12.34
C GLY A 195 49.19 11.65 -11.60
N GLU A 196 49.67 10.86 -10.65
CA GLU A 196 48.87 10.05 -9.73
C GLU A 196 47.75 10.90 -9.08
N PRO A 197 46.53 10.36 -8.87
CA PRO A 197 45.38 11.13 -8.38
C PRO A 197 45.71 11.90 -7.10
N ASP A 198 45.27 13.16 -7.04
CA ASP A 198 45.49 14.03 -5.88
C ASP A 198 44.61 13.54 -4.72
N VAL A 199 45.22 12.72 -3.85
CA VAL A 199 44.54 12.14 -2.69
C VAL A 199 44.38 13.23 -1.62
N ILE A 200 43.14 13.54 -1.25
CA ILE A 200 42.86 14.41 -0.10
C ILE A 200 43.40 13.73 1.16
N VAL A 201 44.40 14.36 1.78
CA VAL A 201 45.06 13.87 3.00
C VAL A 201 44.74 14.79 4.17
N ARG A 202 44.59 14.20 5.36
CA ARG A 202 44.46 14.94 6.63
C ARG A 202 45.44 14.43 7.67
N HIS A 203 45.68 15.23 8.71
CA HIS A 203 46.49 14.78 9.85
C HIS A 203 45.86 13.55 10.51
N TYR A 204 46.73 12.62 10.90
CA TYR A 204 46.38 11.46 11.71
C TYR A 204 45.73 11.91 13.03
N ARG A 205 44.64 11.25 13.40
CA ARG A 205 44.04 11.37 14.73
C ARG A 205 44.12 10.02 15.41
N THR A 206 44.34 10.03 16.71
CA THR A 206 44.36 8.82 17.54
C THR A 206 43.10 8.01 17.30
N GLY A 207 43.24 6.79 16.79
CA GLY A 207 42.14 5.90 16.40
C GLY A 207 42.00 5.68 14.88
N ASP A 208 42.72 6.45 14.05
CA ASP A 208 42.80 6.18 12.61
C ASP A 208 43.62 4.91 12.34
N ASP A 209 43.17 4.15 11.34
CA ASP A 209 43.86 2.92 10.89
C ASP A 209 45.21 3.27 10.23
N MET A 210 46.31 2.74 10.79
CA MET A 210 47.67 2.93 10.27
C MET A 210 47.84 2.41 8.84
N ARG A 211 46.99 1.49 8.37
CA ARG A 211 46.99 1.00 6.98
C ARG A 211 46.57 2.07 5.96
N LYS A 212 45.90 3.14 6.42
CA LYS A 212 45.44 4.25 5.59
C LYS A 212 46.43 5.42 5.55
N VAL A 213 47.63 5.27 6.13
CA VAL A 213 48.67 6.29 6.11
C VAL A 213 49.22 6.45 4.69
N HIS A 214 49.19 7.69 4.21
CA HIS A 214 49.78 8.05 2.93
C HIS A 214 51.27 8.39 3.15
N TRP A 215 52.13 7.38 3.05
CA TRP A 215 53.57 7.49 3.35
C TRP A 215 54.26 8.59 2.53
N ARG A 216 53.85 8.80 1.27
CA ARG A 216 54.46 9.82 0.40
C ARG A 216 54.16 11.25 0.86
N SER A 217 52.95 11.52 1.35
CA SER A 217 52.59 12.83 1.92
C SER A 217 53.15 13.00 3.32
N THR A 218 53.24 11.90 4.07
CA THR A 218 53.87 11.86 5.39
C THR A 218 55.35 12.23 5.31
N ALA A 219 56.09 11.64 4.35
CA ALA A 219 57.50 11.91 4.13
C ALA A 219 57.80 13.34 3.63
N ARG A 220 56.82 14.05 3.04
CA ARG A 220 56.98 15.43 2.58
C ARG A 220 56.62 16.47 3.63
N ARG A 221 55.84 16.11 4.64
CA ARG A 221 55.30 17.04 5.65
C ARG A 221 55.79 16.75 7.06
N ASP A 222 56.65 15.74 7.24
CA ASP A 222 57.17 15.24 8.53
C ASP A 222 56.09 14.96 9.60
N GLU A 223 54.84 14.80 9.17
CA GLU A 223 53.69 14.54 10.01
C GLU A 223 52.87 13.41 9.39
N VAL A 224 52.33 12.51 10.23
CA VAL A 224 51.58 11.35 9.76
C VAL A 224 50.28 11.80 9.09
N MET A 225 50.19 11.59 7.78
CA MET A 225 49.05 11.95 6.96
C MET A 225 48.23 10.70 6.64
N VAL A 226 46.92 10.74 6.88
CA VAL A 226 46.00 9.65 6.56
C VAL A 226 45.22 10.04 5.30
N ARG A 227 45.10 9.08 4.36
CA ARG A 227 44.24 9.20 3.20
C ARG A 227 42.79 9.32 3.67
N VAL A 228 42.12 10.41 3.31
CA VAL A 228 40.67 10.49 3.47
C VAL A 228 40.08 9.54 2.43
N GLU A 229 39.34 8.55 2.92
CA GLU A 229 38.58 7.67 2.05
C GLU A 229 37.41 8.47 1.47
N GLU A 230 37.57 8.89 0.22
CA GLU A 230 36.46 9.42 -0.56
C GLU A 230 35.46 8.27 -0.71
N ARG A 231 34.33 8.36 -0.02
CA ARG A 231 33.23 7.41 -0.24
C ARG A 231 32.87 7.53 -1.72
N PRO A 232 32.94 6.45 -2.51
CA PRO A 232 32.53 6.52 -3.90
C PRO A 232 31.10 7.06 -3.92
N TRP A 233 30.89 8.21 -4.54
CA TRP A 233 29.57 8.81 -4.70
C TRP A 233 28.79 7.93 -5.68
N ARG A 234 28.23 6.84 -5.19
CA ARG A 234 27.34 5.99 -5.98
C ARG A 234 26.07 6.80 -6.16
N GLY A 235 25.92 7.39 -7.34
CA GLY A 235 24.73 8.14 -7.71
C GLY A 235 23.45 7.40 -7.35
N GLY A 236 22.47 8.13 -6.84
CA GLY A 236 21.15 7.63 -6.48
C GLY A 236 20.12 8.73 -6.61
N THR A 237 18.85 8.32 -6.51
CA THR A 237 17.72 9.24 -6.53
C THR A 237 16.84 8.96 -5.33
N THR A 238 16.64 9.98 -4.50
CA THR A 238 15.63 9.94 -3.46
C THR A 238 14.32 10.48 -4.01
N VAL A 239 13.27 9.69 -3.93
CA VAL A 239 11.88 10.10 -4.18
C VAL A 239 11.24 10.45 -2.85
N LEU A 240 10.81 11.70 -2.69
CA LEU A 240 10.06 12.17 -1.54
C LEU A 240 8.58 12.19 -1.89
N VAL A 241 7.75 11.61 -1.03
CA VAL A 241 6.28 11.61 -1.16
C VAL A 241 5.70 12.39 -0.01
N ASP A 242 4.99 13.47 -0.32
CA ASP A 242 4.15 14.20 0.62
C ASP A 242 2.89 13.39 0.89
N HIS A 243 2.64 13.05 2.16
CA HIS A 243 1.42 12.35 2.57
C HIS A 243 0.61 13.12 3.62
N ARG A 244 0.85 14.43 3.75
CA ARG A 244 0.11 15.30 4.66
C ARG A 244 -1.35 15.43 4.22
N SER A 245 -2.28 15.12 5.12
CA SER A 245 -3.71 15.27 4.87
C SER A 245 -4.10 16.71 4.53
N ALA A 246 -3.39 17.70 5.06
CA ALA A 246 -3.62 19.11 4.80
C ALA A 246 -3.13 19.57 3.41
N ALA A 247 -2.20 18.84 2.80
CA ALA A 247 -1.63 19.16 1.49
C ALA A 247 -2.42 18.54 0.34
N HIS A 248 -3.40 17.69 0.62
CA HIS A 248 -4.13 16.94 -0.39
C HIS A 248 -5.64 17.15 -0.31
N HIS A 249 -6.27 17.24 -1.48
CA HIS A 249 -7.71 17.34 -1.65
C HIS A 249 -8.29 16.13 -2.39
N GLY A 250 -9.61 15.99 -2.28
CA GLY A 250 -10.40 14.89 -2.84
C GLY A 250 -10.54 13.72 -1.87
N THR A 251 -11.50 12.85 -2.17
CA THR A 251 -11.77 11.62 -1.40
C THR A 251 -11.85 10.43 -2.33
N GLY A 252 -11.49 9.25 -1.84
CA GLY A 252 -11.58 8.03 -2.62
C GLY A 252 -10.52 7.92 -3.72
N PRO A 253 -10.77 7.10 -4.77
CA PRO A 253 -9.74 6.73 -5.76
C PRO A 253 -9.20 7.89 -6.60
N ALA A 254 -9.94 8.99 -6.67
CA ALA A 254 -9.60 10.18 -7.44
C ALA A 254 -8.89 11.26 -6.61
N ALA A 255 -8.58 11.01 -5.33
CA ALA A 255 -7.91 11.99 -4.48
C ALA A 255 -6.49 12.32 -4.98
N SER A 256 -6.06 13.55 -4.76
CA SER A 256 -4.72 14.01 -5.15
C SER A 256 -3.59 13.20 -4.50
N LEU A 257 -3.80 12.69 -3.26
CA LEU A 257 -2.85 11.80 -2.61
C LEU A 257 -2.70 10.46 -3.36
N GLU A 258 -3.79 9.87 -3.86
CA GLU A 258 -3.72 8.63 -4.64
C GLU A 258 -2.90 8.84 -5.91
N TRP A 259 -3.06 9.99 -6.56
CA TRP A 259 -2.25 10.39 -7.72
C TRP A 259 -0.78 10.55 -7.33
N ALA A 260 -0.48 11.26 -6.23
CA ALA A 260 0.89 11.45 -5.73
C ALA A 260 1.60 10.11 -5.49
N VAL A 261 0.93 9.20 -4.78
CA VAL A 261 1.46 7.88 -4.44
C VAL A 261 1.64 7.00 -5.69
N SER A 262 0.69 7.02 -6.62
CA SER A 262 0.79 6.30 -7.89
C SER A 262 1.91 6.84 -8.79
N PHE A 263 2.09 8.17 -8.83
CA PHE A 263 3.19 8.80 -9.55
C PHE A 263 4.54 8.45 -8.91
N ALA A 264 4.66 8.54 -7.59
CA ALA A 264 5.88 8.18 -6.87
C ALA A 264 6.25 6.70 -7.05
N ALA A 265 5.29 5.78 -6.98
CA ALA A 265 5.48 4.37 -7.28
C ALA A 265 6.03 4.18 -8.71
N SER A 266 5.42 4.87 -9.68
CA SER A 266 5.81 4.81 -11.09
C SER A 266 7.22 5.31 -11.32
N VAL A 267 7.59 6.45 -10.72
CA VAL A 267 8.94 7.03 -10.79
C VAL A 267 9.96 6.10 -10.13
N ALA A 268 9.69 5.61 -8.92
CA ALA A 268 10.62 4.75 -8.19
C ALA A 268 10.92 3.45 -8.94
N LEU A 269 9.88 2.78 -9.47
CA LEU A 269 10.05 1.56 -10.26
C LEU A 269 10.72 1.84 -11.60
N HIS A 270 10.40 2.95 -12.26
CA HIS A 270 11.01 3.34 -13.54
C HIS A 270 12.51 3.60 -13.41
N LEU A 271 12.92 4.39 -12.42
CA LEU A 271 14.32 4.70 -12.15
C LEU A 271 15.12 3.44 -11.80
N ARG A 272 14.54 2.56 -10.98
CA ARG A 272 15.16 1.28 -10.62
C ARG A 272 15.34 0.36 -11.82
N ARG A 273 14.31 0.21 -12.67
CA ARG A 273 14.41 -0.57 -13.92
C ARG A 273 15.45 0.01 -14.88
N SER A 274 15.72 1.31 -14.75
CA SER A 274 16.79 2.01 -15.48
C SER A 274 18.17 1.91 -14.81
N GLY A 275 18.33 1.11 -13.75
CA GLY A 275 19.60 0.87 -13.07
C GLY A 275 19.96 1.83 -11.94
N HIS A 276 19.06 2.74 -11.54
CA HIS A 276 19.34 3.71 -10.47
C HIS A 276 19.08 3.11 -9.09
N ARG A 277 19.91 3.50 -8.12
CA ARG A 277 19.59 3.31 -6.71
C ARG A 277 18.47 4.27 -6.34
N VAL A 278 17.35 3.75 -5.84
CA VAL A 278 16.22 4.57 -5.43
C VAL A 278 15.98 4.45 -3.93
N ARG A 279 15.83 5.58 -3.27
CA ARG A 279 15.31 5.65 -1.90
C ARG A 279 13.96 6.34 -1.91
N LEU A 280 13.02 5.84 -1.12
CA LEU A 280 11.71 6.43 -0.91
C LEU A 280 11.63 7.00 0.50
N VAL A 281 11.33 8.28 0.62
CA VAL A 281 11.20 8.99 1.91
C VAL A 281 9.88 9.75 1.97
N THR A 282 9.45 10.05 3.18
CA THR A 282 8.34 10.99 3.45
C THR A 282 8.84 12.42 3.61
N GLU A 283 7.92 13.37 3.64
CA GLU A 283 8.14 14.78 3.98
C GLU A 283 8.70 15.02 5.41
N HIS A 284 8.76 13.98 6.25
CA HIS A 284 9.39 14.01 7.57
C HIS A 284 10.81 13.44 7.59
N GLY A 285 11.35 13.05 6.43
CA GLY A 285 12.66 12.39 6.34
C GLY A 285 12.64 10.91 6.74
N ILE A 286 11.47 10.35 7.08
CA ILE A 286 11.35 8.93 7.41
C ILE A 286 11.52 8.13 6.12
N THR A 287 12.46 7.20 6.12
CA THR A 287 12.70 6.29 4.99
C THR A 287 11.64 5.20 4.97
N LEU A 288 10.89 5.12 3.89
CA LEU A 288 9.87 4.10 3.64
C LEU A 288 10.46 2.85 3.01
N ALA A 289 11.41 3.04 2.08
CA ALA A 289 12.15 1.97 1.43
C ALA A 289 13.51 2.49 0.96
N ASP A 290 14.56 1.70 1.12
CA ASP A 290 15.90 2.01 0.60
C ASP A 290 16.45 0.81 -0.17
N THR A 291 16.98 1.07 -1.37
CA THR A 291 17.58 0.05 -2.22
C THR A 291 19.06 -0.09 -1.85
N PRO A 292 19.55 -1.21 -1.29
CA PRO A 292 20.97 -1.52 -1.36
C PRO A 292 21.37 -1.73 -2.83
N GLY A 293 22.51 -1.19 -3.25
CA GLY A 293 22.92 -1.05 -4.66
C GLY A 293 23.09 -2.33 -5.49
N GLU A 294 22.60 -3.49 -5.03
CA GLU A 294 22.62 -4.77 -5.72
C GLU A 294 21.24 -5.42 -5.68
N GLY A 295 20.46 -5.21 -6.74
CA GLY A 295 19.67 -6.24 -7.44
C GLY A 295 18.78 -7.21 -6.67
N GLY A 296 18.38 -6.95 -5.43
CA GLY A 296 17.52 -7.87 -4.67
C GLY A 296 16.19 -8.14 -5.37
N GLU A 297 15.94 -9.40 -5.73
CA GLU A 297 14.63 -9.85 -6.22
C GLU A 297 13.57 -9.52 -5.14
N GLY A 298 12.53 -8.76 -5.52
CA GLY A 298 11.42 -8.41 -4.63
C GLY A 298 11.39 -6.98 -4.09
N TYR A 299 12.35 -6.10 -4.40
CA TYR A 299 12.29 -4.70 -3.97
C TYR A 299 11.09 -3.92 -4.53
N ASP A 300 10.65 -4.22 -5.77
CA ASP A 300 9.40 -3.64 -6.29
C ASP A 300 8.25 -3.88 -5.33
N ASN A 301 8.19 -5.07 -4.73
CA ASN A 301 7.17 -5.39 -3.74
C ASN A 301 7.39 -4.62 -2.44
N VAL A 302 8.63 -4.36 -2.00
CA VAL A 302 8.90 -3.55 -0.80
C VAL A 302 8.41 -2.11 -0.96
N VAL A 303 8.73 -1.47 -2.08
CA VAL A 303 8.27 -0.10 -2.39
C VAL A 303 6.75 -0.07 -2.49
N LEU A 304 6.17 -1.01 -3.23
CA LEU A 304 4.72 -1.07 -3.44
C LEU A 304 3.97 -1.40 -2.15
N ASP A 305 4.49 -2.30 -1.30
CA ASP A 305 3.91 -2.65 -0.01
C ASP A 305 4.00 -1.46 0.97
N ALA A 306 5.11 -0.71 0.97
CA ALA A 306 5.27 0.50 1.77
C ALA A 306 4.28 1.61 1.33
N LEU A 307 4.15 1.85 0.03
CA LEU A 307 3.20 2.81 -0.51
C LEU A 307 1.74 2.36 -0.36
N ALA A 308 1.47 1.05 -0.37
CA ALA A 308 0.16 0.50 -0.03
C ALA A 308 -0.21 0.77 1.42
N GLY A 309 0.75 0.71 2.33
CA GLY A 309 0.57 0.99 3.76
C GLY A 309 0.50 2.48 4.12
N LEU A 310 0.91 3.38 3.22
CA LEU A 310 1.02 4.82 3.49
C LEU A 310 -0.36 5.47 3.67
N GLN A 311 -0.69 5.82 4.91
CA GLN A 311 -1.92 6.53 5.30
C GLN A 311 -1.67 8.03 5.44
N PRO A 312 -2.66 8.91 5.21
CA PRO A 312 -2.48 10.35 5.36
C PRO A 312 -2.01 10.76 6.78
N ALA A 313 -0.95 11.57 6.86
CA ALA A 313 -0.48 12.14 8.12
C ALA A 313 -1.23 13.42 8.47
N HIS A 314 -1.54 13.63 9.75
CA HIS A 314 -2.27 14.80 10.23
C HIS A 314 -1.40 16.06 10.42
N GLN A 315 -0.17 16.03 9.89
CA GLN A 315 0.79 17.12 10.02
C GLN A 315 0.56 18.19 8.94
N ARG A 316 0.83 19.46 9.28
CA ARG A 316 0.58 20.61 8.40
C ARG A 316 1.77 20.98 7.54
N ASP A 317 2.97 20.92 8.08
CA ASP A 317 4.18 21.42 7.42
C ASP A 317 5.19 20.31 7.14
N VAL A 318 6.02 20.54 6.12
CA VAL A 318 7.17 19.71 5.78
C VAL A 318 8.26 19.96 6.82
N THR A 319 8.76 18.90 7.47
CA THR A 319 9.78 19.01 8.53
C THR A 319 10.88 18.00 8.27
N LEU A 320 11.95 18.44 7.63
CA LEU A 320 13.05 17.57 7.25
C LEU A 320 14.10 17.66 8.36
N GLY A 321 14.11 16.69 9.28
CA GLY A 321 15.06 16.70 10.41
C GLY A 321 16.53 16.57 9.98
N HIS A 322 16.77 16.11 8.76
CA HIS A 322 18.08 15.91 8.14
C HIS A 322 17.93 15.97 6.62
N ASP A 323 19.06 16.01 5.88
CA ASP A 323 19.05 15.95 4.42
C ASP A 323 18.36 14.66 3.95
N PRO A 324 17.16 14.74 3.33
CA PRO A 324 16.42 13.57 2.90
C PRO A 324 17.09 12.90 1.70
N ALA A 325 17.96 13.59 0.98
CA ALA A 325 18.64 13.08 -0.20
C ALA A 325 20.02 12.50 0.11
N GLU A 326 20.60 12.76 1.29
CA GLU A 326 21.98 12.40 1.64
C GLU A 326 22.99 12.79 0.54
N GLY A 327 22.83 14.01 0.01
CA GLY A 327 23.62 14.53 -1.11
C GLY A 327 23.23 13.98 -2.49
N GLN A 328 22.24 13.11 -2.61
CA GLN A 328 21.82 12.52 -3.90
C GLN A 328 20.76 13.37 -4.64
N GLU A 329 20.34 12.93 -5.83
CA GLU A 329 19.25 13.62 -6.55
C GLU A 329 17.95 13.49 -5.77
N LEU A 330 17.19 14.58 -5.68
CA LEU A 330 15.91 14.62 -4.97
C LEU A 330 14.76 14.89 -5.93
N ILE A 331 13.79 13.98 -5.98
CA ILE A 331 12.53 14.14 -6.70
C ILE A 331 11.40 14.19 -5.67
N ALA A 332 10.83 15.37 -5.46
CA ALA A 332 9.74 15.57 -4.51
C ALA A 332 8.38 15.58 -5.20
N VAL A 333 7.43 14.78 -4.72
CA VAL A 333 6.03 14.80 -5.13
C VAL A 333 5.25 15.48 -4.01
N LEU A 334 4.82 16.72 -4.25
CA LEU A 334 4.32 17.63 -3.22
C LEU A 334 2.85 17.99 -3.47
N GLY A 335 2.06 18.06 -2.41
CA GLY A 335 0.70 18.60 -2.43
C GLY A 335 0.71 20.14 -2.37
N THR A 336 -0.22 20.74 -1.62
CA THR A 336 -0.14 22.16 -1.27
C THR A 336 1.10 22.42 -0.41
N VAL A 337 1.89 23.44 -0.76
CA VAL A 337 3.14 23.77 -0.06
C VAL A 337 3.06 25.20 0.49
N SER A 338 3.39 25.36 1.78
CA SER A 338 3.53 26.67 2.42
C SER A 338 4.90 27.29 2.12
N ALA A 339 5.04 28.61 2.25
CA ALA A 339 6.34 29.28 2.08
C ALA A 339 7.40 28.73 3.06
N GLU A 340 7.00 28.35 4.26
CA GLU A 340 7.85 27.70 5.26
C GLU A 340 8.34 26.32 4.78
N SER A 341 7.43 25.50 4.22
CA SER A 341 7.80 24.21 3.64
C SER A 341 8.79 24.36 2.46
N VAL A 342 8.65 25.41 1.64
CA VAL A 342 9.63 25.72 0.58
C VAL A 342 10.99 26.09 1.17
N HIS A 343 11.02 26.87 2.25
CA HIS A 343 12.25 27.24 2.94
C HIS A 343 12.96 26.00 3.52
N GLU A 344 12.21 25.10 4.14
CA GLU A 344 12.73 23.83 4.67
C GLU A 344 13.33 22.97 3.55
N LEU A 345 12.63 22.82 2.42
CA LEU A 345 13.12 22.08 1.25
C LEU A 345 14.36 22.74 0.62
N ALA A 346 14.41 24.07 0.59
CA ALA A 346 15.56 24.82 0.09
C ALA A 346 16.78 24.69 1.02
N ARG A 347 16.57 24.62 2.34
CA ARG A 347 17.62 24.44 3.35
C ARG A 347 18.38 23.14 3.17
N TYR A 348 17.68 22.05 2.90
CA TYR A 348 18.26 20.72 2.68
C TYR A 348 18.51 20.38 1.21
N ARG A 349 18.45 21.37 0.32
CA ARG A 349 18.74 21.16 -1.09
C ARG A 349 20.22 20.74 -1.26
N PRO A 350 20.51 19.55 -1.81
CA PRO A 350 21.89 19.14 -2.05
C PRO A 350 22.55 20.11 -3.05
N ARG A 351 23.67 20.72 -2.64
CA ARG A 351 24.42 21.66 -3.49
C ARG A 351 25.16 20.88 -4.56
N GLY A 352 25.00 21.28 -5.82
CA GLY A 352 25.66 20.64 -6.97
C GLY A 352 24.91 19.42 -7.54
N VAL A 353 23.81 19.00 -6.93
CA VAL A 353 22.97 17.90 -7.42
C VAL A 353 21.56 18.42 -7.75
N ARG A 354 20.86 17.72 -8.64
CA ARG A 354 19.53 18.14 -9.11
C ARG A 354 18.48 17.97 -8.01
N SER A 355 17.53 18.91 -8.00
CA SER A 355 16.33 18.84 -7.17
C SER A 355 15.13 19.16 -8.05
N LEU A 356 14.24 18.19 -8.20
CA LEU A 356 13.08 18.22 -9.06
C LEU A 356 11.84 18.10 -8.19
N ALA A 357 10.79 18.85 -8.51
CA ALA A 357 9.52 18.81 -7.79
C ALA A 357 8.36 18.68 -8.77
N VAL A 358 7.45 17.76 -8.46
CA VAL A 358 6.10 17.72 -9.05
C VAL A 358 5.16 18.28 -8.00
N LEU A 359 4.61 19.46 -8.28
CA LEU A 359 3.67 20.16 -7.43
C LEU A 359 2.25 19.86 -7.92
N LEU A 360 1.41 19.32 -7.06
CA LEU A 360 0.01 19.08 -7.41
C LEU A 360 -0.80 20.36 -7.24
N ASP A 361 -1.55 20.73 -8.28
CA ASP A 361 -2.56 21.79 -8.21
C ASP A 361 -3.81 21.32 -7.45
N THR A 362 -3.61 20.92 -6.21
CA THR A 362 -4.62 20.31 -5.33
C THR A 362 -5.98 21.03 -5.27
N PRO A 363 -6.10 22.36 -5.43
CA PRO A 363 -7.41 23.03 -5.52
C PRO A 363 -8.28 22.51 -6.67
N SER A 364 -7.67 22.11 -7.79
CA SER A 364 -8.41 21.55 -8.93
C SER A 364 -9.02 20.17 -8.64
N TRP A 365 -8.62 19.51 -7.53
CA TRP A 365 -9.24 18.27 -7.03
C TRP A 365 -10.39 18.51 -6.05
N ALA A 366 -10.59 19.75 -5.56
CA ALA A 366 -11.60 20.07 -4.55
C ALA A 366 -13.03 20.24 -5.10
N GLY A 367 -13.23 20.12 -6.42
CA GLY A 367 -14.50 20.45 -7.09
C GLY A 367 -14.64 21.95 -7.35
N SER A 368 -15.67 22.36 -8.09
CA SER A 368 -15.81 23.66 -8.77
C SER A 368 -15.90 24.93 -7.91
N GLY A 369 -15.58 24.90 -6.61
CA GLY A 369 -15.89 25.97 -5.66
C GLY A 369 -14.75 26.89 -5.18
N SER A 370 -13.47 26.53 -5.31
CA SER A 370 -12.35 27.28 -4.65
C SER A 370 -11.16 27.64 -5.55
N SER A 371 -11.32 27.52 -6.87
CA SER A 371 -10.21 27.42 -7.82
C SER A 371 -9.41 28.71 -8.06
N GLY A 372 -9.94 29.90 -7.77
CA GLY A 372 -9.27 31.16 -8.12
C GLY A 372 -8.03 31.49 -7.27
N HIS A 373 -8.22 31.68 -5.96
CA HIS A 373 -7.16 32.13 -5.05
C HIS A 373 -6.13 31.03 -4.75
N GLN A 374 -6.59 29.78 -4.63
CA GLN A 374 -5.69 28.68 -4.29
C GLN A 374 -4.83 28.25 -5.50
N ALA A 375 -5.34 28.35 -6.74
CA ALA A 375 -4.51 28.10 -7.92
C ALA A 375 -3.42 29.17 -8.12
N ALA A 376 -3.67 30.42 -7.69
CA ALA A 376 -2.63 31.45 -7.63
C ALA A 376 -1.54 31.05 -6.61
N ALA A 377 -1.93 30.59 -5.42
CA ALA A 377 -0.98 30.11 -4.41
C ALA A 377 -0.11 28.92 -4.90
N THR A 378 -0.67 27.99 -5.68
CA THR A 378 0.11 26.90 -6.31
C THR A 378 1.20 27.45 -7.24
N LYS A 379 0.87 28.48 -8.03
CA LYS A 379 1.83 29.12 -8.95
C LYS A 379 2.92 29.87 -8.18
N ASP A 380 2.54 30.63 -7.15
CA ASP A 380 3.49 31.35 -6.29
C ASP A 380 4.47 30.38 -5.61
N ALA A 381 3.98 29.25 -5.08
CA ALA A 381 4.82 28.21 -4.50
C ALA A 381 5.79 27.60 -5.55
N ALA A 382 5.32 27.38 -6.78
CA ALA A 382 6.16 26.89 -7.86
C ALA A 382 7.26 27.90 -8.25
N GLU A 383 6.94 29.20 -8.27
CA GLU A 383 7.91 30.27 -8.52
C GLU A 383 8.96 30.34 -7.40
N LEU A 384 8.55 30.26 -6.14
CA LEU A 384 9.46 30.21 -4.99
C LEU A 384 10.40 29.00 -5.06
N LEU A 385 9.89 27.82 -5.41
CA LEU A 385 10.73 26.62 -5.60
C LEU A 385 11.73 26.81 -6.74
N ARG A 386 11.30 27.37 -7.88
CA ARG A 386 12.19 27.65 -9.04
C ARG A 386 13.28 28.66 -8.69
N ALA A 387 12.93 29.72 -7.95
CA ALA A 387 13.87 30.72 -7.43
C ALA A 387 14.92 30.08 -6.51
N ASN A 388 14.54 29.05 -5.75
CA ASN A 388 15.45 28.26 -4.90
C ASN A 388 16.19 27.13 -5.66
N GLY A 389 16.18 27.13 -6.99
CA GLY A 389 16.98 26.20 -7.78
C GLY A 389 16.33 24.83 -8.03
N TRP A 390 15.03 24.67 -7.82
CA TRP A 390 14.29 23.46 -8.18
C TRP A 390 13.83 23.49 -9.64
N GLY A 391 13.76 22.31 -10.28
CA GLY A 391 13.00 22.11 -11.52
C GLY A 391 11.57 21.71 -11.17
N VAL A 392 10.57 22.51 -11.54
CA VAL A 392 9.20 22.36 -11.04
C VAL A 392 8.21 22.16 -12.18
N VAL A 393 7.41 21.11 -12.08
CA VAL A 393 6.25 20.83 -12.94
C VAL A 393 4.98 20.84 -12.11
N ILE A 394 3.93 21.48 -12.62
CA ILE A 394 2.61 21.49 -11.97
C ILE A 394 1.74 20.42 -12.63
N ALA A 395 1.12 19.55 -11.84
CA ALA A 395 0.20 18.53 -12.33
C ALA A 395 -1.21 18.75 -11.79
N GLY A 396 -2.21 18.53 -12.65
CA GLY A 396 -3.65 18.57 -12.35
C GLY A 396 -4.30 17.18 -12.38
N PRO A 397 -5.61 17.04 -12.05
CA PRO A 397 -6.32 15.76 -12.01
C PRO A 397 -6.39 15.08 -13.37
N GLN A 398 -6.36 15.87 -14.44
CA GLN A 398 -6.39 15.40 -15.82
C GLN A 398 -4.99 15.26 -16.44
N THR A 399 -3.93 15.61 -15.73
CA THR A 399 -2.56 15.51 -16.25
C THR A 399 -2.11 14.03 -16.25
N PRO A 400 -1.83 13.44 -17.41
CA PRO A 400 -1.29 12.08 -17.48
C PRO A 400 0.10 12.03 -16.82
N MET A 401 0.32 11.02 -15.96
CA MET A 401 1.60 10.83 -15.28
C MET A 401 2.82 10.77 -16.22
N PRO A 402 2.76 10.11 -17.40
CA PRO A 402 3.88 10.13 -18.35
C PRO A 402 4.19 11.52 -18.90
N GLN A 403 3.18 12.38 -19.04
CA GLN A 403 3.38 13.76 -19.49
C GLN A 403 4.07 14.60 -18.41
N ALA A 404 3.60 14.52 -17.16
CA ALA A 404 4.22 15.20 -16.02
C ALA A 404 5.70 14.77 -15.86
N TRP A 405 5.99 13.48 -16.01
CA TRP A 405 7.34 12.96 -15.99
C TRP A 405 8.21 13.49 -17.14
N ALA A 406 7.71 13.45 -18.37
CA ALA A 406 8.45 13.94 -19.53
C ALA A 406 8.79 15.44 -19.41
N GLU A 407 7.87 16.24 -18.87
CA GLU A 407 8.12 17.64 -18.58
C GLU A 407 9.18 17.83 -17.48
N LEU A 408 9.11 17.02 -16.42
CA LEU A 408 10.08 17.05 -15.33
C LEU A 408 11.50 16.76 -15.86
N CYS A 409 11.64 15.76 -16.72
CA CYS A 409 12.90 15.43 -17.38
C CYS A 409 13.45 16.59 -18.22
N ARG A 410 12.58 17.35 -18.92
CA ARG A 410 12.99 18.54 -19.68
C ARG A 410 13.49 19.67 -18.79
N THR A 411 12.84 19.91 -17.65
CA THR A 411 13.31 20.94 -16.69
C THR A 411 14.70 20.61 -16.15
N GLY A 412 15.01 19.33 -15.96
CA GLY A 412 16.35 18.86 -15.58
C GLY A 412 17.41 19.06 -16.68
N ALA A 413 17.03 18.90 -17.96
CA ALA A 413 17.96 19.02 -19.10
C ALA A 413 18.39 20.47 -19.38
N HIS A 414 17.47 21.45 -19.29
CA HIS A 414 17.77 22.85 -19.60
C HIS A 414 18.82 23.50 -18.68
N ARG A 415 18.96 23.04 -17.44
CA ARG A 415 19.99 23.55 -16.52
C ARG A 415 21.37 22.93 -16.72
N GLY A 416 21.47 21.70 -17.25
CA GLY A 416 22.75 21.10 -17.59
C GLY A 416 23.49 21.87 -18.69
N ALA A 417 22.75 22.40 -19.66
CA ALA A 417 23.31 23.18 -20.77
C ALA A 417 23.86 24.56 -20.36
N LEU A 418 23.25 25.22 -19.35
CA LEU A 418 23.70 26.55 -18.89
C LEU A 418 24.99 26.51 -18.06
N ILE A 419 25.34 25.37 -17.47
CA ILE A 419 26.59 25.23 -16.70
C ILE A 419 27.76 24.80 -17.61
N GLY A 420 27.48 24.18 -18.76
CA GLY A 420 28.48 23.77 -19.75
C GLY A 420 28.85 24.86 -20.79
N GLY A 421 28.17 26.01 -20.78
CA GLY A 421 28.33 27.08 -21.77
C GLY A 421 29.12 28.28 -21.26
N ALA A 422 30.35 28.07 -20.80
CA ALA A 422 31.35 29.14 -20.68
C ALA A 422 32.75 28.53 -20.64
N ARG A 423 33.28 28.21 -21.82
CA ARG A 423 34.70 28.37 -22.17
C ARG A 423 34.91 28.26 -23.67
#